data_AF-A0A1M4T3W0-F1
#
_entry.id   AF-A0A1M4T3W0-F1
#
_cell.length_a   1.000
_cell.length_b   1.000
_cell.length_c   1.000
_cell.angle_alpha   90.00
_cell.angle_beta   90.00
_cell.angle_gamma   90.00
#
_symmetry.space_group_name_H-M   'P 1'
#
loop_
_entity.id
_entity.type
_entity.pdbx_description
1 polymer ?
#
loop_
_entity_poly.entity_id
_entity_poly.type
_entity_poly.pdbx_seq_one_letter_code
_entity_poly.pdbx_strand_id
1 'polypeptide(L)'
;MKNMTPKPSASIALALALAIALASTGTASAQSCLDKRQIQEAVSSGQIMSLDAVLASAGIDGSVDILNVQVCDEGGRLVYIIGVLSSDGAAQNLVLGAQ
;
A
#
# COMPACT_ATOMS: atom_id res chain seq x y z
N MET A 1 -36.59 -19.65 -45.70
CA MET A 1 -36.02 -18.98 -44.52
C MET A 1 -35.26 -20.02 -43.71
N LYS A 2 -33.94 -19.87 -43.57
CA LYS A 2 -33.08 -20.82 -42.86
C LYS A 2 -32.02 -19.98 -42.14
N ASN A 3 -32.20 -19.81 -40.83
CA ASN A 3 -31.41 -18.92 -40.00
C ASN A 3 -30.01 -19.52 -39.80
N MET A 4 -28.97 -18.89 -40.35
CA MET A 4 -27.58 -19.25 -40.07
C MET A 4 -27.11 -18.51 -38.82
N THR A 5 -27.17 -19.19 -37.69
CA THR A 5 -26.50 -18.78 -36.46
C THR A 5 -24.99 -18.94 -36.67
N PRO A 6 -24.17 -17.87 -36.66
CA PRO A 6 -22.74 -18.01 -36.82
C PRO A 6 -22.15 -18.63 -35.55
N LYS A 7 -21.53 -19.81 -35.68
CA LYS A 7 -20.67 -20.39 -34.65
C LYS A 7 -19.47 -19.45 -34.47
N PRO A 8 -19.18 -18.94 -33.25
CA PRO A 8 -18.02 -18.10 -33.05
C PRO A 8 -16.75 -18.91 -33.28
N SER A 9 -16.02 -18.58 -34.34
CA SER A 9 -14.72 -19.14 -34.68
C SER A 9 -13.75 -18.92 -33.51
N ALA A 10 -13.04 -19.98 -33.11
CA ALA A 10 -12.14 -20.03 -31.96
C ALA A 10 -11.04 -18.94 -31.95
N SER A 11 -10.79 -18.28 -33.08
CA SER A 11 -9.82 -17.20 -33.24
C SER A 11 -10.19 -15.89 -32.53
N ILE A 12 -11.48 -15.61 -32.30
CA ILE A 12 -11.91 -14.37 -31.63
C ILE A 12 -11.72 -14.45 -30.11
N ALA A 13 -11.85 -15.65 -29.53
CA ALA A 13 -11.67 -15.87 -28.10
C ALA A 13 -10.21 -15.61 -27.64
N LEU A 14 -9.23 -15.89 -28.50
CA LEU A 14 -7.82 -15.73 -28.16
C LEU A 14 -7.36 -14.26 -28.15
N ALA A 15 -7.91 -13.43 -29.04
CA ALA A 15 -7.62 -11.99 -29.07
C ALA A 15 -8.21 -11.25 -27.85
N LEU A 16 -9.40 -11.67 -27.39
CA LEU A 16 -10.04 -11.06 -26.23
C LEU A 16 -9.34 -11.44 -24.91
N ALA A 17 -8.83 -12.67 -24.79
CA ALA A 17 -8.05 -13.11 -23.63
C ALA A 17 -6.73 -12.34 -23.50
N LEU A 18 -6.08 -12.00 -24.62
CA LEU A 18 -4.82 -11.26 -24.61
C LEU A 18 -4.99 -9.79 -24.18
N ALA A 19 -6.11 -9.15 -24.53
CA ALA A 19 -6.40 -7.78 -24.14
C ALA A 19 -6.65 -7.63 -22.61
N ILE A 20 -7.19 -8.66 -21.97
CA ILE A 20 -7.45 -8.67 -20.52
C ILE A 20 -6.15 -8.91 -19.73
N ALA A 21 -5.23 -9.70 -20.27
CA ALA A 21 -3.94 -10.00 -19.63
C ALA A 21 -2.99 -8.78 -19.54
N LEU A 22 -3.13 -7.79 -20.43
CA LEU A 22 -2.33 -6.56 -20.38
C LEU A 22 -2.91 -5.48 -19.45
N ALA A 23 -4.19 -5.57 -19.06
CA ALA A 23 -4.81 -4.61 -18.16
C ALA A 23 -4.49 -4.88 -16.67
N SER A 24 -3.93 -6.05 -16.35
CA SER A 24 -3.59 -6.45 -14.98
C SER A 24 -2.15 -6.20 -14.58
N THR A 25 -1.33 -5.51 -15.39
CA THR A 25 -0.08 -4.92 -14.89
C THR A 25 -0.43 -3.68 -14.08
N GLY A 26 -1.06 -3.91 -12.93
CA GLY A 26 -1.19 -2.88 -11.90
C GLY A 26 0.21 -2.36 -11.66
N THR A 27 0.42 -1.08 -11.97
CA THR A 27 1.61 -0.37 -11.57
C THR A 27 1.68 -0.53 -10.06
N ALA A 28 2.59 -1.38 -9.58
CA ALA A 28 3.07 -1.27 -8.22
C ALA A 28 3.77 0.09 -8.17
N SER A 29 2.99 1.13 -7.95
CA SER A 29 3.51 2.47 -7.71
C SER A 29 4.46 2.29 -6.56
N ALA A 30 5.75 2.50 -6.80
CA ALA A 30 6.72 2.56 -5.73
C ALA A 30 6.19 3.63 -4.77
N GLN A 31 5.68 3.20 -3.62
CA GLN A 31 5.12 4.09 -2.61
C GLN A 31 6.20 5.14 -2.33
N SER A 32 5.87 6.42 -2.46
CA SER A 32 6.87 7.48 -2.35
C SER A 32 7.19 7.69 -0.87
N CYS A 33 8.16 6.92 -0.39
CA CYS A 33 8.58 6.99 1.00
C CYS A 33 9.62 8.09 1.21
N LEU A 34 9.43 8.85 2.28
CA LEU A 34 10.33 9.92 2.68
C LEU A 34 11.65 9.32 3.17
N ASP A 35 12.75 10.02 2.89
CA ASP A 35 14.04 9.68 3.50
C ASP A 35 14.14 10.22 4.94
N LYS A 36 15.16 9.78 5.67
CA LYS A 36 15.36 10.13 7.09
C LYS A 36 15.43 11.64 7.35
N ARG A 37 16.04 12.43 6.44
CA ARG A 37 16.10 13.90 6.59
C ARG A 37 14.73 14.53 6.39
N GLN A 38 14.00 14.10 5.37
CA GLN A 38 12.64 14.57 5.12
C GLN A 38 11.71 14.26 6.30
N ILE A 39 11.83 13.07 6.90
CA ILE A 39 11.07 12.70 8.10
C ILE A 39 11.41 13.64 9.27
N GLN A 40 12.71 13.89 9.52
CA GLN A 40 13.14 14.80 10.59
C GLN A 40 12.62 16.23 10.37
N GLU A 41 12.67 16.72 9.14
CA GLU A 41 12.14 18.04 8.77
C GLU A 41 10.61 18.10 8.94
N ALA A 42 9.89 17.07 8.49
CA ALA A 42 8.43 16.98 8.63
C ALA A 42 8.00 16.92 10.11
N VAL A 43 8.71 16.18 10.96
CA VAL A 43 8.43 16.16 12.41
C VAL A 43 8.75 17.51 13.05
N SER A 44 9.92 18.09 12.76
CA SER A 44 10.35 19.34 13.38
C SER A 44 9.54 20.57 12.95
N SER A 45 8.99 20.55 11.73
CA SER A 45 8.07 21.56 11.22
C SER A 45 6.62 21.36 11.69
N GLY A 46 6.31 20.23 12.33
CA GLY A 46 4.95 19.86 12.73
C GLY A 46 4.05 19.42 11.58
N GLN A 47 4.62 19.13 10.41
CA GLN A 47 3.89 18.53 9.28
C GLN A 47 3.39 17.12 9.61
N ILE A 48 4.18 16.36 10.36
CA ILE A 48 3.80 15.04 10.87
C ILE A 48 4.05 14.93 12.38
N MET A 49 3.25 14.12 13.05
CA MET A 49 3.43 13.73 14.44
C MET A 49 4.70 12.88 14.61
N SER A 50 5.27 12.87 15.81
CA SER A 50 6.34 11.93 16.16
C SER A 50 5.81 10.50 16.22
N LEU A 51 6.69 9.50 16.01
CA LEU A 51 6.29 8.09 16.01
C LEU A 51 5.58 7.68 17.31
N ASP A 52 6.07 8.16 18.46
CA ASP A 52 5.45 7.89 19.76
C ASP A 52 4.04 8.46 19.86
N ALA A 53 3.80 9.67 19.35
CA ALA A 53 2.49 10.30 19.34
C ALA A 53 1.50 9.57 18.42
N VAL A 54 1.95 9.10 17.25
CA VAL A 54 1.13 8.30 16.32
C VAL A 54 0.78 6.94 16.92
N LEU A 55 1.72 6.27 17.60
CA LEU A 55 1.44 5.00 18.27
C LEU A 55 0.46 5.20 19.43
N ALA A 56 0.65 6.25 20.24
CA ALA A 56 -0.23 6.59 21.34
C ALA A 56 -1.65 6.93 20.86
N SER A 57 -1.79 7.67 19.75
CA SER A 57 -3.10 8.00 19.17
C SER A 57 -3.83 6.76 18.62
N ALA A 58 -3.08 5.74 18.19
CA ALA A 58 -3.62 4.44 17.78
C ALA A 58 -3.88 3.47 18.96
N GLY A 59 -3.59 3.87 20.20
CA GLY A 59 -3.74 3.00 21.37
C GLY A 59 -2.75 1.84 21.40
N ILE A 60 -1.61 1.97 20.70
CA ILE A 60 -0.56 0.97 20.66
C ILE A 60 0.45 1.30 21.74
N ASP A 61 0.46 0.49 22.79
CA ASP A 61 1.48 0.56 23.83
C ASP A 61 2.84 0.07 23.31
N GLY A 62 3.92 0.55 23.93
CA GLY A 62 5.31 0.20 23.57
C GLY A 62 5.71 -1.27 23.81
N SER A 63 4.74 -2.17 23.99
CA SER A 63 4.95 -3.62 24.14
C SER A 63 4.97 -4.38 22.81
N VAL A 64 4.67 -3.72 21.69
CA VAL A 64 4.84 -4.31 20.36
C VAL A 64 6.29 -4.20 19.89
N ASP A 65 6.83 -5.29 19.37
CA ASP A 65 8.17 -5.31 18.81
C ASP A 65 8.17 -4.63 17.43
N ILE A 66 8.70 -3.41 17.37
CA ILE A 66 8.82 -2.65 16.12
C ILE A 66 10.05 -3.14 15.36
N LEU A 67 9.83 -3.66 14.16
CA LEU A 67 10.86 -4.19 13.27
C LEU A 67 11.40 -3.13 12.32
N ASN A 68 10.51 -2.28 11.79
CA ASN A 68 10.87 -1.23 10.85
C ASN A 68 9.83 -0.11 10.83
N VAL A 69 10.26 1.10 10.48
CA VAL A 69 9.39 2.27 10.38
C VAL A 69 9.71 3.03 9.10
N GLN A 70 8.68 3.31 8.32
CA GLN A 70 8.74 4.14 7.12
C GLN A 70 7.63 5.19 7.17
N VAL A 71 7.85 6.34 6.54
CA VAL A 71 6.81 7.33 6.27
C VAL A 71 6.66 7.43 4.78
N CYS A 72 5.44 7.24 4.25
CA CYS A 72 5.21 7.25 2.81
C CYS A 72 4.01 8.10 2.44
N ASP A 73 4.06 8.64 1.23
CA ASP A 73 2.92 9.28 0.60
C ASP A 73 1.98 8.23 0.01
N GLU A 74 0.76 8.18 0.53
CA GLU A 74 -0.36 7.41 0.00
C GLU A 74 -1.41 8.33 -0.59
N GLY A 75 -1.16 8.77 -1.83
CA GLY A 75 -2.09 9.58 -2.59
C GLY A 75 -2.23 11.00 -2.02
N GLY A 76 -1.10 11.63 -1.67
CA GLY A 76 -1.06 12.99 -1.10
C GLY A 76 -1.23 13.04 0.42
N ARG A 77 -1.22 11.89 1.10
CA ARG A 77 -1.32 11.79 2.56
C ARG A 77 -0.12 11.05 3.10
N LEU A 78 0.54 11.63 4.10
CA LEU A 78 1.64 10.98 4.78
C LEU A 78 1.09 9.94 5.78
N VAL A 79 1.60 8.72 5.68
CA VAL A 79 1.29 7.60 6.57
C VAL A 79 2.57 6.97 7.10
N TYR A 80 2.51 6.51 8.35
CA TYR A 80 3.51 5.64 8.94
C TYR A 80 3.21 4.18 8.56
N ILE A 81 4.18 3.51 7.95
CA ILE A 81 4.17 2.06 7.73
C ILE A 81 5.12 1.44 8.75
N ILE A 82 4.55 0.79 9.76
CA ILE A 82 5.27 0.25 10.91
C ILE A 82 5.20 -1.27 10.84
N GLY A 83 6.32 -1.91 10.55
CA GLY A 83 6.45 -3.36 10.66
C GLY A 83 6.53 -3.76 12.12
N VAL A 84 5.61 -4.58 12.58
CA VAL A 84 5.57 -5.11 13.95
C VAL A 84 5.60 -6.64 13.94
N LEU A 85 6.13 -7.21 15.02
CA LEU A 85 6.01 -8.64 15.32
C LEU A 85 4.89 -8.84 16.34
N SER A 86 3.86 -9.57 15.95
CA SER A 86 2.75 -9.95 16.82
C SER A 86 3.17 -11.02 17.83
N SER A 87 2.42 -11.18 18.91
CA SER A 87 2.73 -12.14 19.97
C SER A 87 2.71 -13.61 19.53
N ASP A 88 2.09 -13.90 18.39
CA ASP A 88 2.10 -15.20 17.71
C ASP A 88 3.33 -15.42 16.81
N GLY A 89 4.23 -14.43 16.74
CA GLY A 89 5.42 -14.43 15.90
C GLY A 89 5.17 -14.03 14.44
N ALA A 90 3.98 -13.55 14.10
CA ALA A 90 3.69 -13.07 12.75
C ALA A 90 4.20 -11.64 12.53
N ALA A 91 4.89 -11.39 11.42
CA ALA A 91 5.26 -10.04 10.99
C ALA A 91 4.09 -9.40 10.22
N GLN A 92 3.69 -8.20 10.63
CA GLN A 92 2.59 -7.46 10.02
C GLN A 92 2.92 -5.97 9.91
N ASN A 93 2.31 -5.28 8.95
CA ASN A 93 2.44 -3.84 8.80
C ASN A 93 1.21 -3.14 9.36
N LEU A 94 1.45 -2.16 10.23
CA LEU A 94 0.46 -1.19 10.66
C LEU A 94 0.61 0.06 9.81
N VAL A 95 -0.51 0.55 9.27
CA VAL A 95 -0.55 1.80 8.50
C VAL A 95 -1.34 2.82 9.30
N LEU A 96 -0.65 3.85 9.78
CA LEU A 96 -1.21 4.88 10.66
C LEU A 96 -1.07 6.25 10.00
N GLY A 97 -2.06 7.12 10.19
CA GLY A 97 -1.98 8.50 9.72
C GLY A 97 -0.85 9.26 10.42
N ALA A 98 -0.12 10.09 9.68
CA ALA A 98 1.00 10.85 10.25
C ALA A 98 0.58 12.20 10.87
N GLN A 99 -0.72 12.51 10.97
CA GLN A 99 -1.28 13.84 11.31
C GLN A 99 -2.28 13.77 12.45
#